data_AF-L7JV50-F1
#
_entry.id   AF-L7JV50-F1
#
_cell.length_a   1.000
_cell.length_b   1.000
_cell.length_c   1.000
_cell.angle_alpha   90.00
_cell.angle_beta   90.00
_cell.angle_gamma   90.00
#
_symmetry.space_group_name_H-M   'P 1'
#
loop_
_entity.id
_entity.type
_entity.pdbx_description
1 polymer ?
#
loop_
_entity_poly.entity_id
_entity_poly.type
_entity_poly.pdbx_seq_one_letter_code
_entity_poly.pdbx_strand_id
1 'polypeptide(L)'
;MDFLINDTTYVVNCELTIRGVSISTSLKLSFNIKKIYFEHVCVAENSIVQIDSGFESITMVTCFGKYSIPNITYNDNSFVNLLGNQCSQI
;
A
#
# COMPACT_ATOMS: atom_id res chain seq x y z
N MET A 1 -25.43 38.12 -5.65
CA MET A 1 -25.21 36.94 -6.52
C MET A 1 -23.73 36.75 -6.46
N ASP A 2 -23.25 35.98 -5.49
CA ASP A 2 -21.84 35.99 -5.11
C ASP A 2 -21.38 34.54 -4.90
N PHE A 3 -20.55 34.08 -5.83
CA PHE A 3 -19.75 32.87 -5.70
C PHE A 3 -18.29 33.29 -5.86
N LEU A 4 -17.45 32.92 -4.90
CA LEU A 4 -16.05 32.56 -5.12
C LEU A 4 -15.50 31.96 -3.82
N ILE A 5 -15.66 30.64 -3.69
CA ILE A 5 -14.82 29.84 -2.79
C ILE A 5 -13.46 29.78 -3.47
N ASN A 6 -12.46 30.46 -2.90
CA ASN A 6 -11.06 30.32 -3.30
C ASN A 6 -10.54 28.97 -2.78
N ASP A 7 -10.93 27.88 -3.44
CA ASP A 7 -10.43 26.54 -3.15
C ASP A 7 -8.95 26.47 -3.50
N THR A 8 -8.11 26.70 -2.50
CA THR A 8 -6.66 26.47 -2.62
C THR A 8 -6.43 24.99 -2.39
N THR A 9 -6.58 24.19 -3.44
CA THR A 9 -6.31 22.74 -3.39
C THR A 9 -4.81 22.52 -3.43
N TYR A 10 -4.20 22.21 -2.27
CA TYR A 10 -2.82 21.74 -2.22
C TYR A 10 -2.79 20.27 -2.64
N VAL A 11 -2.43 20.00 -3.89
CA VAL A 11 -2.16 18.63 -4.35
C VAL A 11 -0.81 18.20 -3.79
N VAL A 12 -0.80 17.62 -2.61
CA VAL A 12 0.40 17.01 -2.04
C VAL A 12 0.56 15.61 -2.68
N ASN A 13 1.44 15.51 -3.67
CA ASN A 13 1.83 14.24 -4.27
C ASN A 13 2.70 13.45 -3.30
N CYS A 14 2.08 12.82 -2.32
CA CYS A 14 2.76 11.92 -1.38
C CYS A 14 2.99 10.56 -2.06
N GLU A 15 4.25 10.24 -2.28
CA GLU A 15 4.68 8.97 -2.85
C GLU A 15 5.50 8.19 -1.81
N LEU A 16 5.19 6.90 -1.65
CA LEU A 16 5.94 5.99 -0.78
C LEU A 16 6.64 4.94 -1.64
N THR A 17 7.94 4.76 -1.39
CA THR A 17 8.75 3.70 -2.01
C THR A 17 9.39 2.86 -0.92
N ILE A 18 9.15 1.54 -0.93
CA ILE A 18 9.79 0.57 -0.04
C ILE A 18 10.50 -0.47 -0.90
N ARG A 19 11.81 -0.66 -0.66
CA ARG A 19 12.64 -1.55 -1.47
C ARG A 19 13.52 -2.47 -0.63
N GLY A 20 13.54 -3.76 -0.95
CA GLY A 20 14.46 -4.73 -0.31
C GLY A 20 14.22 -4.91 1.19
N VAL A 21 12.96 -4.80 1.64
CA VAL A 21 12.59 -4.84 3.06
C VAL A 21 11.88 -6.16 3.39
N SER A 22 12.24 -6.74 4.52
CA SER A 22 11.45 -7.79 5.17
C SER A 22 10.60 -7.19 6.29
N ILE A 23 9.29 -7.38 6.22
CA ILE A 23 8.30 -6.89 7.18
C ILE A 23 7.92 -8.05 8.09
N SER A 24 8.52 -8.07 9.29
CA SER A 24 8.31 -9.10 10.31
C SER A 24 7.12 -8.82 11.24
N THR A 25 6.62 -7.58 11.24
CA THR A 25 5.46 -7.12 12.00
C THR A 25 4.50 -6.36 11.08
N SER A 26 3.19 -6.51 11.28
CA SER A 26 2.18 -5.83 10.48
C SER A 26 2.40 -4.33 10.36
N LEU A 27 2.29 -3.82 9.14
CA LEU A 27 2.51 -2.42 8.79
C LEU A 27 1.20 -1.83 8.28
N LYS A 28 0.82 -0.66 8.79
CA LYS A 28 -0.32 0.11 8.27
C LYS A 28 0.16 1.38 7.57
N LEU A 29 -0.17 1.53 6.30
CA LEU A 29 0.10 2.73 5.51
C LEU A 29 -1.09 3.69 5.57
N SER A 30 -0.82 4.98 5.81
CA SER A 30 -1.86 5.98 6.03
C SER A 30 -2.52 6.49 4.74
N PHE A 31 -3.73 7.05 4.89
CA PHE A 31 -4.60 7.56 3.82
C PHE A 31 -4.03 8.70 2.97
N ASN A 32 -2.89 9.28 3.36
CA ASN A 32 -2.30 10.43 2.66
C ASN A 32 -1.33 10.03 1.55
N ILE A 33 -1.15 8.74 1.25
CA ILE A 33 -0.21 8.28 0.22
C ILE A 33 -0.97 8.06 -1.10
N LYS A 34 -0.60 8.83 -2.13
CA LYS A 34 -1.22 8.76 -3.46
C LYS A 34 -0.62 7.67 -4.33
N LYS A 35 0.69 7.48 -4.26
CA LYS A 35 1.39 6.44 -5.03
C LYS A 35 2.23 5.56 -4.12
N ILE A 36 2.07 4.25 -4.26
CA ILE A 36 2.79 3.25 -3.47
C ILE A 36 3.60 2.37 -4.40
N TYR A 37 4.89 2.27 -4.16
CA TYR A 37 5.81 1.42 -4.90
C TYR A 37 6.52 0.44 -3.95
N PHE A 38 6.24 -0.84 -4.12
CA PHE A 38 6.92 -1.94 -3.43
C PHE A 38 7.80 -2.70 -4.41
N GLU A 39 9.07 -2.91 -4.05
CA GLU A 39 10.02 -3.68 -4.84
C GLU A 39 10.86 -4.59 -3.94
N HIS A 40 10.90 -5.89 -4.22
CA HIS A 40 11.62 -6.86 -3.38
C HIS A 40 11.18 -6.79 -1.90
N VAL A 41 9.88 -6.65 -1.64
CA VAL A 41 9.32 -6.59 -0.29
C VAL A 41 8.73 -7.94 0.10
N CYS A 42 9.10 -8.40 1.28
CA CYS A 42 8.64 -9.68 1.80
C CYS A 42 7.95 -9.53 3.15
N VAL A 43 6.69 -9.92 3.24
CA VAL A 43 5.88 -9.86 4.47
C VAL A 43 5.84 -11.24 5.10
N ALA A 44 6.20 -11.33 6.39
CA ALA A 44 6.19 -12.58 7.15
C ALA A 44 4.78 -13.20 7.23
N GLU A 45 4.70 -14.52 7.41
CA GLU A 45 3.45 -15.31 7.35
C GLU A 45 2.32 -14.77 8.25
N ASN A 46 2.67 -14.33 9.46
CA ASN A 46 1.72 -13.79 10.45
C ASN A 46 1.61 -12.26 10.43
N SER A 47 2.15 -11.62 9.39
CA SER A 47 2.13 -10.16 9.22
C SER A 47 1.32 -9.76 8.00
N ILE A 48 0.81 -8.53 8.04
CA ILE A 48 0.01 -7.95 6.97
C ILE A 48 0.50 -6.54 6.70
N VAL A 49 0.63 -6.19 5.42
CA VAL A 49 0.70 -4.78 5.00
C VAL A 49 -0.71 -4.32 4.69
N GLN A 50 -1.24 -3.43 5.52
CA GLN A 50 -2.56 -2.82 5.32
C GLN A 50 -2.40 -1.45 4.68
N ILE A 51 -3.12 -1.25 3.59
CA ILE A 51 -3.13 0.00 2.84
C ILE A 51 -4.48 0.66 3.09
N ASP A 52 -4.49 1.89 3.59
CA ASP A 52 -5.73 2.66 3.70
C ASP A 52 -6.23 3.10 2.31
N SER A 53 -7.51 3.45 2.21
CA SER A 53 -8.11 3.96 0.98
C SER A 53 -7.54 5.35 0.61
N GLY A 54 -7.74 5.78 -0.64
CA GLY A 54 -7.34 7.11 -1.13
C GLY A 54 -6.05 7.14 -1.96
N PHE A 55 -5.36 6.00 -2.09
CA PHE A 55 -4.28 5.85 -3.07
C PHE A 55 -4.84 5.87 -4.51
N GLU A 56 -4.05 6.37 -5.45
CA GLU A 56 -4.37 6.43 -6.87
C GLU A 56 -3.69 5.30 -7.64
N SER A 57 -2.49 4.90 -7.19
CA SER A 57 -1.77 3.80 -7.82
C SER A 57 -0.94 3.01 -6.80
N ILE A 58 -0.90 1.69 -7.01
CA ILE A 58 -0.01 0.78 -6.33
C ILE A 58 0.73 -0.04 -7.37
N THR A 59 2.05 -0.12 -7.23
CA THR A 59 2.91 -0.98 -8.06
C THR A 59 3.69 -1.92 -7.15
N MET A 60 3.67 -3.21 -7.50
CA MET A 60 4.32 -4.27 -6.73
C MET A 60 5.22 -5.08 -7.67
N VAL A 61 6.51 -5.14 -7.37
CA VAL A 61 7.51 -5.88 -8.16
C VAL A 61 8.22 -6.87 -7.24
N THR A 62 8.19 -8.16 -7.58
CA THR A 62 8.86 -9.22 -6.82
C THR A 62 8.53 -9.14 -5.31
N CYS A 63 7.24 -9.04 -4.98
CA CYS A 63 6.74 -8.91 -3.61
C CYS A 63 6.08 -10.21 -3.15
N PHE A 64 6.18 -10.50 -1.86
CA PHE A 64 5.65 -11.73 -1.25
C PHE A 64 4.92 -11.45 0.07
N GLY A 65 3.99 -12.35 0.42
CA GLY A 65 3.24 -12.32 1.67
C GLY A 65 1.85 -11.70 1.54
N LYS A 66 1.28 -11.26 2.67
CA LYS A 66 -0.13 -10.84 2.76
C LYS A 66 -0.28 -9.31 2.73
N TYR A 67 -1.09 -8.82 1.79
CA TYR A 67 -1.43 -7.42 1.61
C TYR A 67 -2.95 -7.23 1.70
N SER A 68 -3.40 -6.31 2.55
CA SER A 68 -4.79 -5.84 2.57
C SER A 68 -4.85 -4.55 1.78
N ILE A 69 -5.46 -4.64 0.59
CA ILE A 69 -5.61 -3.51 -0.33
C ILE A 69 -7.12 -3.29 -0.48
N PRO A 70 -7.66 -2.09 -0.25
CA PRO A 70 -9.07 -1.84 -0.42
C PRO A 70 -9.44 -1.81 -1.92
N ASN A 71 -10.69 -2.15 -2.24
CA ASN A 71 -11.30 -2.02 -3.58
C ASN A 71 -10.67 -2.84 -4.72
N ILE A 72 -9.69 -3.70 -4.46
CA ILE A 72 -9.17 -4.66 -5.44
C ILE A 72 -10.07 -5.89 -5.62
N THR A 73 -11.03 -6.08 -4.73
CA THR A 73 -11.98 -7.20 -4.73
C THR A 73 -13.36 -6.69 -4.42
N TYR A 74 -14.38 -7.38 -4.92
CA TYR A 74 -15.79 -7.05 -4.68
C TYR A 74 -16.23 -7.16 -3.21
N ASN A 75 -15.43 -7.76 -2.32
CA ASN A 75 -15.70 -7.84 -0.88
C ASN A 75 -14.72 -6.95 -0.09
N ASP A 76 -15.24 -6.25 0.92
CA ASP A 76 -14.53 -5.24 1.72
C ASP A 76 -13.32 -5.77 2.54
N ASN A 77 -13.19 -7.08 2.72
CA ASN A 77 -12.17 -7.71 3.57
C ASN A 77 -11.24 -8.66 2.82
N SER A 78 -10.88 -8.36 1.57
CA SER A 78 -10.03 -9.28 0.83
C SER A 78 -8.54 -8.97 0.98
N PHE A 79 -7.76 -10.05 1.01
CA PHE A 79 -6.31 -10.01 1.05
C PHE A 79 -5.76 -10.49 -0.28
N VAL A 80 -4.71 -9.82 -0.76
CA VAL A 80 -3.82 -10.35 -1.79
C VAL A 80 -2.74 -11.14 -1.09
N ASN A 81 -2.73 -12.45 -1.32
CA ASN A 81 -1.62 -13.31 -0.92
C ASN A 81 -0.72 -13.51 -2.12
N LEU A 82 0.43 -12.84 -2.12
CA LEU A 82 1.45 -13.03 -3.14
C LEU A 82 2.33 -14.20 -2.74
N LEU A 83 2.09 -15.34 -3.40
CA LEU A 83 2.81 -16.59 -3.15
C LEU A 83 4.20 -16.52 -3.79
N GLY A 84 5.21 -16.97 -3.04
CA GLY A 84 6.56 -17.17 -3.54
C GLY A 84 7.44 -17.84 -2.50
N ASN A 85 8.70 -18.05 -2.85
CA ASN A 85 9.67 -18.65 -1.94
C ASN A 85 9.72 -17.77 -0.69
N GLN A 86 9.49 -18.37 0.47
CA GLN A 86 9.37 -17.70 1.76
C GLN A 86 10.46 -16.66 1.96
N CYS A 87 10.16 -15.59 2.71
CA CYS A 87 11.13 -14.56 3.10
C CYS A 87 12.40 -15.23 3.61
N SER A 88 13.37 -15.41 2.71
CA SER A 88 14.68 -15.91 3.07
C SER A 88 15.28 -14.76 3.84
N GLN A 89 15.62 -14.98 5.10
CA GLN A 89 16.26 -13.97 5.93
C GLN A 89 17.45 -13.40 5.14
N ILE A 90 17.34 -12.12 4.76
CA ILE A 90 18.45 -11.33 4.21
C ILE A 90 19.35 -10.99 5.39
#